data_AF-A0A935V6U0-F1
#
_entry.id   AF-A0A935V6U0-F1
#
_cell.length_a   1.000
_cell.length_b   1.000
_cell.length_c   1.000
_cell.angle_alpha   90.00
_cell.angle_beta   90.00
_cell.angle_gamma   90.00
#
_symmetry.space_group_name_H-M   'P 1'
#
loop_
_entity.id
_entity.type
_entity.pdbx_description
1 polymer ?
#
loop_
_entity_poly.entity_id
_entity_poly.type
_entity_poly.pdbx_seq_one_letter_code
_entity_poly.pdbx_strand_id
1 'polypeptide(L)'
;MRAATALVLVLTMLLALMAAAGGCARSERPLTPRDLTDDESVYVTRILVLERVRAALVDDPVRGSVLGDSLAAAWGDSARTRTLDLAPTDPDRAALVHELLLRLLAAEQDSLLRLGGRRAIDAAWPAPADSVPGAGFPGASRGRGDD
;
A
#
# COMPACT_ATOMS: atom_id res chain seq x y z
N MET A 1 43.31 27.22 0.82
CA MET A 1 42.57 27.27 2.10
C MET A 1 41.25 28.07 2.06
N ARG A 2 40.67 28.42 0.90
CA ARG A 2 39.37 29.16 0.83
C ARG A 2 38.18 28.31 0.38
N ALA A 3 38.43 27.15 -0.24
CA ALA A 3 37.37 26.25 -0.70
C ALA A 3 36.73 25.42 0.44
N ALA A 4 37.51 25.08 1.48
CA ALA A 4 37.01 24.30 2.61
C ALA A 4 35.95 25.05 3.45
N THR A 5 36.08 26.37 3.59
CA THR A 5 35.14 27.20 4.36
C THR A 5 33.81 27.39 3.65
N ALA A 6 33.81 27.47 2.32
CA ALA A 6 32.59 27.57 1.52
C ALA A 6 31.78 26.26 1.56
N LEU A 7 32.46 25.10 1.52
CA LEU A 7 31.82 23.79 1.61
C LEU A 7 31.14 23.59 2.98
N VAL A 8 31.78 24.03 4.06
CA VAL A 8 31.23 23.92 5.42
C VAL A 8 29.98 24.79 5.59
N LEU A 9 29.98 26.02 5.05
CA LEU A 9 28.83 26.92 5.10
C LEU A 9 27.63 26.42 4.28
N VAL A 10 27.89 25.82 3.11
CA VAL A 10 26.83 25.23 2.28
C VAL A 10 26.23 24.00 2.97
N LEU A 11 27.06 23.17 3.61
CA LEU A 11 26.61 21.99 4.33
C LEU A 11 25.77 22.35 5.57
N THR A 12 26.16 23.38 6.33
CA THR A 12 25.37 23.84 7.49
C THR A 12 24.07 24.52 7.09
N MET A 13 24.05 25.26 5.97
CA MET A 13 22.80 25.82 5.43
C MET A 13 21.84 24.72 4.96
N LEU A 14 22.34 23.69 4.27
CA LEU A 14 21.54 22.54 3.83
C LEU A 14 20.97 21.75 5.02
N LEU A 15 21.76 21.56 6.10
CA LEU A 15 21.26 20.92 7.31
C LEU A 15 20.16 21.75 7.99
N ALA A 16 20.31 23.07 8.05
CA ALA A 16 19.31 23.96 8.63
C ALA A 16 18.02 24.00 7.77
N LEU A 17 18.14 23.93 6.45
CA LEU A 17 17.00 23.87 5.53
C LEU A 17 16.23 22.54 5.66
N MET A 18 16.95 21.42 5.83
CA MET A 18 16.34 20.11 6.09
C MET A 18 15.69 20.05 7.48
N ALA A 19 16.27 20.72 8.49
CA ALA A 19 15.68 20.83 9.82
C ALA A 19 14.42 21.73 9.84
N ALA A 20 14.39 22.78 9.03
CA ALA A 20 13.22 23.65 8.89
C ALA A 20 12.07 22.99 8.12
N ALA A 21 12.36 22.07 7.19
CA ALA A 21 11.35 21.29 6.47
C ALA A 21 10.72 20.16 7.33
N GLY A 22 11.33 19.77 8.45
CA GLY A 22 10.74 18.85 9.44
C GLY A 22 9.77 19.51 10.42
N GLY A 23 9.52 20.82 10.30
CA GLY A 23 8.76 21.65 11.24
C GLY A 23 7.25 21.71 11.04
N CYS A 24 6.65 20.77 10.31
CA CYS A 24 5.20 20.52 10.32
C CYS A 24 4.96 19.08 10.75
N ALA A 25 5.46 18.72 11.94
CA ALA A 25 4.98 17.54 12.64
C ALA A 25 3.53 17.80 13.09
N ARG A 26 2.60 17.73 12.13
CA ARG A 26 1.18 17.64 12.41
C ARG A 26 1.03 16.36 13.22
N SER A 27 0.75 16.50 14.52
CA SER A 27 0.51 15.38 15.43
C SER A 27 -0.85 14.76 15.12
N GLU A 28 -1.03 14.30 13.89
CA GLU A 28 -2.14 13.47 13.51
C GLU A 28 -1.86 12.07 14.03
N ARG A 29 -2.84 11.57 14.79
CA ARG A 29 -2.82 10.21 15.31
C ARG A 29 -2.56 9.25 14.14
N PRO A 30 -1.60 8.32 14.25
CA PRO A 30 -1.35 7.35 13.19
C PRO A 30 -2.64 6.59 12.84
N LEU A 31 -2.94 6.46 11.54
CA LEU A 31 -4.06 5.64 11.10
C LEU A 31 -3.89 4.19 11.56
N THR A 32 -4.99 3.54 11.88
CA THR A 32 -5.06 2.09 12.08
C THR A 32 -5.92 1.48 10.97
N PRO A 33 -5.87 0.16 10.73
CA PRO A 33 -6.71 -0.47 9.71
C PRO A 33 -8.22 -0.23 9.89
N ARG A 34 -8.68 0.05 11.12
CA ARG A 34 -10.08 0.35 11.41
C ARG A 34 -10.51 1.77 10.99
N ASP A 35 -9.55 2.63 10.73
CA ASP A 35 -9.78 4.02 10.36
C ASP A 35 -9.84 4.20 8.83
N LEU A 36 -9.60 3.13 8.05
CA LEU A 36 -9.68 3.14 6.58
C LEU A 36 -11.13 3.18 6.11
N THR A 37 -11.39 3.88 5.02
CA THR A 37 -12.65 3.73 4.27
C THR A 37 -12.68 2.37 3.57
N ASP A 38 -13.84 1.97 3.06
CA ASP A 38 -13.97 0.72 2.31
C ASP A 38 -13.06 0.70 1.08
N ASP A 39 -13.00 1.79 0.33
CA ASP A 39 -12.15 1.94 -0.86
C ASP A 39 -10.65 1.87 -0.50
N GLU A 40 -10.24 2.57 0.55
CA GLU A 40 -8.85 2.55 1.01
C GLU A 40 -8.45 1.17 1.56
N SER A 41 -9.38 0.47 2.21
CA SER A 41 -9.20 -0.89 2.68
C SER A 41 -8.95 -1.85 1.51
N VAL A 42 -9.73 -1.74 0.44
CA VAL A 42 -9.52 -2.50 -0.80
C VAL A 42 -8.19 -2.14 -1.44
N TYR A 43 -7.87 -0.85 -1.56
CA TYR A 43 -6.60 -0.35 -2.09
C TYR A 43 -5.40 -0.94 -1.33
N VAL A 44 -5.35 -0.76 -0.01
CA VAL A 44 -4.26 -1.26 0.85
C VAL A 44 -4.14 -2.77 0.76
N THR A 45 -5.26 -3.50 0.81
CA THR A 45 -5.26 -4.97 0.73
C THR A 45 -4.70 -5.47 -0.60
N ARG A 46 -5.09 -4.84 -1.72
CA ARG A 46 -4.58 -5.24 -3.04
C ARG A 46 -3.08 -4.99 -3.16
N ILE A 47 -2.56 -3.89 -2.64
CA ILE A 47 -1.11 -3.65 -2.62
C ILE A 47 -0.39 -4.68 -1.76
N LEU A 48 -0.90 -5.02 -0.57
CA LEU A 48 -0.32 -6.06 0.29
C LEU A 48 -0.28 -7.43 -0.40
N VAL A 49 -1.34 -7.82 -1.11
CA VAL A 49 -1.39 -9.08 -1.86
C VAL A 49 -0.35 -9.10 -2.99
N LEU A 50 -0.20 -8.00 -3.72
CA LEU A 50 0.82 -7.89 -4.76
C LEU A 50 2.24 -8.03 -4.20
N GLU A 51 2.52 -7.39 -3.06
CA GLU A 51 3.82 -7.52 -2.41
C GLU A 51 4.07 -8.93 -1.86
N ARG A 52 3.03 -9.65 -1.39
CA ARG A 52 3.15 -11.07 -1.02
C ARG A 52 3.49 -11.96 -2.22
N VAL A 53 2.83 -11.76 -3.36
CA VAL A 53 3.16 -12.50 -4.59
C VAL A 53 4.58 -12.18 -5.04
N ARG A 54 4.99 -10.92 -4.97
CA ARG A 54 6.37 -10.51 -5.28
C ARG A 54 7.38 -11.16 -4.34
N ALA A 55 7.11 -11.22 -3.04
CA ALA A 55 7.97 -11.91 -2.08
C ALA A 55 8.05 -13.41 -2.38
N ALA A 56 6.92 -14.06 -2.69
CA ALA A 56 6.89 -15.46 -3.09
C ALA A 56 7.69 -15.71 -4.38
N LEU A 57 7.63 -14.81 -5.36
CA LEU A 57 8.41 -14.91 -6.61
C LEU A 57 9.92 -14.83 -6.38
N VAL A 58 10.36 -14.07 -5.36
CA VAL A 58 11.77 -13.98 -4.98
C VAL A 58 12.24 -15.23 -4.23
N ASP A 59 11.40 -15.78 -3.34
CA ASP A 59 11.72 -16.98 -2.54
C ASP A 59 11.64 -18.29 -3.36
N ASP A 60 10.58 -18.45 -4.15
CA ASP A 60 10.31 -19.60 -5.02
C ASP A 60 9.68 -19.12 -6.33
N PRO A 61 10.47 -18.96 -7.41
CA PRO A 61 9.98 -18.42 -8.68
C PRO A 61 8.82 -19.20 -9.30
N VAL A 62 8.80 -20.54 -9.15
CA VAL A 62 7.75 -21.39 -9.73
C VAL A 62 6.45 -21.19 -8.97
N ARG A 63 6.50 -21.19 -7.64
CA ARG A 63 5.33 -20.93 -6.83
C ARG A 63 4.82 -19.50 -7.00
N GLY A 64 5.73 -18.53 -7.01
CA GLY A 64 5.38 -17.12 -7.23
C GLY A 64 4.72 -16.87 -8.58
N SER A 65 5.14 -17.55 -9.65
CA SER A 65 4.48 -17.43 -10.96
C SER A 65 3.07 -18.02 -10.94
N VAL A 66 2.88 -19.20 -10.33
CA VAL A 66 1.54 -19.80 -10.18
C VAL A 66 0.60 -18.89 -9.38
N LEU A 67 1.10 -18.25 -8.31
CA LEU A 67 0.34 -17.27 -7.53
C LEU A 67 0.02 -16.02 -8.35
N GLY A 68 0.98 -15.52 -9.13
CA GLY A 68 0.78 -14.39 -10.04
C GLY A 68 -0.28 -14.67 -11.10
N ASP A 69 -0.24 -15.84 -11.74
CA ASP A 69 -1.21 -16.26 -12.75
C ASP A 69 -2.61 -16.41 -12.14
N SER A 70 -2.69 -17.00 -10.94
CA SER A 70 -3.95 -17.11 -10.19
C SER A 70 -4.52 -15.74 -9.84
N LEU A 71 -3.68 -14.79 -9.44
CA LEU A 71 -4.08 -13.42 -9.13
C LEU A 71 -4.55 -12.68 -10.38
N ALA A 72 -3.83 -12.81 -11.50
CA ALA A 72 -4.20 -12.21 -12.77
C ALA A 72 -5.56 -12.73 -13.26
N ALA A 73 -5.79 -14.05 -13.16
CA ALA A 73 -7.08 -14.64 -13.48
C ALA A 73 -8.22 -14.13 -12.57
N ALA A 74 -7.94 -13.96 -11.27
CA ALA A 74 -8.94 -13.53 -10.30
C ALA A 74 -9.30 -12.03 -10.40
N TRP A 75 -8.32 -11.17 -10.71
CA TRP A 75 -8.55 -9.71 -10.73
C TRP A 75 -8.83 -9.16 -12.13
N GLY A 76 -8.42 -9.88 -13.18
CA GLY A 76 -8.57 -9.48 -14.57
C GLY A 76 -7.72 -8.26 -14.98
N ASP A 77 -7.78 -7.90 -16.25
CA ASP A 77 -6.86 -6.91 -16.86
C ASP A 77 -7.03 -5.49 -16.30
N SER A 78 -8.25 -5.14 -15.87
CA SER A 78 -8.56 -3.81 -15.34
C SER A 78 -8.21 -3.62 -13.86
N ALA A 79 -7.66 -4.65 -13.21
CA ALA A 79 -7.36 -4.63 -11.78
C ALA A 79 -6.48 -3.45 -11.36
N ARG A 80 -5.47 -3.12 -12.18
CA ARG A 80 -4.55 -2.02 -11.91
C ARG A 80 -5.29 -0.69 -11.89
N THR A 81 -6.02 -0.36 -12.96
CA THR A 81 -6.76 0.90 -13.05
C THR A 81 -7.77 1.01 -11.92
N ARG A 82 -8.59 -0.03 -11.69
CA ARG A 82 -9.56 -0.05 -10.59
C ARG A 82 -8.92 0.11 -9.21
N THR A 83 -7.70 -0.39 -9.01
CA THR A 83 -7.01 -0.22 -7.73
C THR A 83 -6.52 1.21 -7.56
N LEU A 84 -6.01 1.84 -8.63
CA LEU A 84 -5.58 3.23 -8.58
C LEU A 84 -6.76 4.20 -8.41
N ASP A 85 -7.93 3.87 -8.96
CA ASP A 85 -9.16 4.66 -8.77
C ASP A 85 -9.64 4.69 -7.30
N LEU A 86 -9.22 3.72 -6.49
CA LEU A 86 -9.53 3.62 -5.05
C LEU A 86 -8.47 4.30 -4.16
N ALA A 87 -7.39 4.81 -4.75
CA ALA A 87 -6.35 5.48 -3.98
C ALA A 87 -6.89 6.81 -3.41
N PRO A 88 -6.51 7.18 -2.18
CA PRO A 88 -6.92 8.46 -1.59
C PRO A 88 -6.41 9.62 -2.44
N THR A 89 -7.32 10.53 -2.79
CA THR A 89 -7.02 11.70 -3.63
C THR A 89 -6.64 12.94 -2.83
N ASP A 90 -7.08 13.01 -1.56
CA ASP A 90 -6.66 14.07 -0.63
C ASP A 90 -5.20 13.85 -0.20
N PRO A 91 -4.31 14.83 -0.33
CA PRO A 91 -2.88 14.64 -0.10
C PRO A 91 -2.53 14.31 1.35
N ASP A 92 -3.23 14.91 2.31
CA ASP A 92 -2.98 14.66 3.74
C ASP A 92 -3.43 13.23 4.10
N ARG A 93 -4.62 12.83 3.63
CA ARG A 93 -5.12 11.47 3.77
C ARG A 93 -4.21 10.44 3.09
N ALA A 94 -3.72 10.74 1.89
CA ALA A 94 -2.83 9.87 1.14
C ALA A 94 -1.52 9.61 1.88
N ALA A 95 -0.93 10.64 2.50
CA ALA A 95 0.26 10.50 3.34
C ALA A 95 0.00 9.54 4.51
N LEU A 96 -1.11 9.71 5.24
CA LEU A 96 -1.46 8.84 6.37
C LEU A 96 -1.72 7.38 5.94
N VAL A 97 -2.43 7.16 4.83
CA VAL A 97 -2.70 5.81 4.30
C VAL A 97 -1.40 5.16 3.83
N HIS A 98 -0.50 5.93 3.21
CA HIS A 98 0.82 5.46 2.81
C HIS A 98 1.67 5.05 4.03
N GLU A 99 1.70 5.86 5.09
CA GLU A 99 2.39 5.51 6.33
C GLU A 99 1.82 4.25 6.99
N LEU A 100 0.49 4.07 6.97
CA LEU A 100 -0.12 2.82 7.42
C LEU A 100 0.31 1.63 6.55
N LEU A 101 0.28 1.77 5.23
CA LEU A 101 0.70 0.73 4.30
C LEU A 101 2.15 0.29 4.55
N LEU A 102 3.06 1.25 4.76
CA LEU A 102 4.47 0.95 5.09
C LEU A 102 4.61 0.16 6.39
N ARG A 103 3.85 0.53 7.44
CA ARG A 103 3.85 -0.21 8.70
C ARG A 103 3.27 -1.63 8.56
N LEU A 104 2.23 -1.80 7.75
CA LEU A 104 1.66 -3.11 7.45
C LEU A 104 2.63 -3.98 6.66
N LEU A 105 3.31 -3.43 5.66
CA LEU A 105 4.35 -4.14 4.91
C LEU A 105 5.53 -4.55 5.79
N ALA A 106 5.98 -3.69 6.70
CA ALA A 106 7.02 -4.03 7.66
C ALA A 106 6.58 -5.17 8.59
N ALA A 107 5.35 -5.13 9.10
CA ALA A 107 4.79 -6.22 9.91
C ALA A 107 4.66 -7.54 9.11
N GLU A 108 4.34 -7.45 7.82
CA GLU A 108 4.27 -8.60 6.92
C GLU A 108 5.66 -9.23 6.70
N GLN A 109 6.67 -8.41 6.41
CA GLN A 109 8.06 -8.86 6.27
C GLN A 109 8.56 -9.54 7.55
N ASP A 110 8.29 -8.93 8.70
CA ASP A 110 8.59 -9.48 10.01
C ASP A 110 7.91 -10.84 10.24
N SER A 111 6.66 -10.99 9.81
CA SER A 111 5.91 -12.24 9.89
C SER A 111 6.54 -13.33 9.01
N LEU A 112 6.94 -12.98 7.79
CA LEU A 112 7.64 -13.89 6.88
C LEU A 112 8.97 -14.36 7.46
N LEU A 113 9.77 -13.46 8.03
CA LEU A 113 11.06 -13.81 8.65
C LEU A 113 10.87 -14.69 9.90
N ARG A 114 9.87 -14.40 10.74
CA ARG A 114 9.66 -15.11 12.01
C ARG A 114 8.99 -16.47 11.86
N LEU A 115 8.12 -16.65 10.87
CA LEU A 115 7.36 -17.89 10.65
C LEU A 115 7.97 -18.81 9.58
N GLY A 116 9.20 -18.55 9.16
CA GLY A 116 9.90 -19.35 8.15
C GLY A 116 9.30 -19.23 6.74
N GLY A 117 8.68 -18.08 6.42
CA GLY A 117 8.21 -17.66 5.10
C GLY A 117 6.97 -18.41 4.57
N ARG A 118 6.98 -19.74 4.64
CA ARG A 118 6.02 -20.59 3.94
C ARG A 118 4.59 -20.44 4.48
N ARG A 119 4.41 -20.40 5.80
CA ARG A 119 3.09 -20.43 6.44
C ARG A 119 2.28 -19.14 6.27
N ALA A 120 2.96 -17.99 6.18
CA ALA A 120 2.31 -16.70 5.96
C ALA A 120 1.99 -16.48 4.47
N ILE A 121 2.86 -16.98 3.56
CA ILE A 121 2.53 -17.04 2.13
C ILE A 121 1.32 -17.96 1.92
N ASP A 122 1.23 -19.12 2.58
CA ASP A 122 0.10 -20.07 2.45
C ASP A 122 -1.20 -19.67 3.16
N ALA A 123 -1.21 -18.56 3.90
CA ALA A 123 -2.44 -18.10 4.54
C ALA A 123 -3.47 -17.75 3.47
N ALA A 124 -4.70 -18.26 3.61
CA ALA A 124 -5.79 -18.02 2.67
C ALA A 124 -5.84 -16.54 2.29
N TRP A 125 -5.63 -16.28 0.99
CA TRP A 125 -5.61 -14.95 0.43
C TRP A 125 -7.01 -14.40 0.63
N PRO A 126 -7.17 -13.15 1.10
CA PRO A 126 -8.48 -12.53 1.11
C PRO A 126 -8.99 -12.63 -0.33
N ALA A 127 -10.12 -13.34 -0.50
CA ALA A 127 -10.79 -13.36 -1.78
C ALA A 127 -11.00 -11.90 -2.20
N PRO A 128 -10.66 -11.50 -3.44
CA PRO A 128 -10.99 -10.15 -3.90
C PRO A 128 -12.45 -9.87 -3.56
N ALA A 129 -12.77 -8.69 -3.01
CA ALA A 129 -14.14 -8.37 -2.58
C ALA A 129 -15.17 -8.72 -3.69
N ASP A 130 -14.79 -8.49 -4.95
CA ASP A 130 -15.56 -8.76 -6.16
C ASP A 130 -15.79 -10.26 -6.47
N SER A 131 -15.05 -11.18 -5.82
CA SER A 131 -15.11 -12.64 -6.02
C SER A 131 -15.99 -13.37 -4.99
N VAL A 132 -16.58 -12.64 -4.04
CA VAL A 132 -17.61 -13.17 -3.15
C VAL A 132 -18.99 -12.87 -3.77
N PRO A 133 -19.75 -13.88 -4.23
CA PRO A 133 -21.12 -13.66 -4.70
C PRO A 133 -21.95 -13.05 -3.57
N GLY A 134 -22.36 -11.79 -3.71
CA GLY A 134 -23.13 -11.07 -2.69
C GLY A 134 -22.37 -9.98 -1.94
N ALA A 135 -21.08 -9.75 -2.21
CA ALA A 135 -20.39 -8.52 -1.78
C ALA A 135 -20.85 -7.33 -2.65
N GLY A 136 -22.08 -6.86 -2.41
CA GLY A 136 -22.60 -5.66 -3.04
C GLY A 136 -21.88 -4.42 -2.51
N PHE A 137 -21.20 -3.70 -3.39
CA PHE A 137 -20.78 -2.33 -3.10
C PHE A 137 -22.02 -1.43 -2.97
N PRO A 138 -22.16 -0.64 -1.89
CA PRO A 138 -23.15 0.42 -1.84
C PRO A 138 -22.73 1.56 -2.76
N GLY A 139 -23.01 1.44 -4.06
CA GLY A 139 -22.67 2.49 -5.03
C GLY A 139 -23.17 2.31 -6.46
N ALA A 140 -23.51 1.09 -6.90
CA ALA A 140 -23.94 0.84 -8.27
C ALA A 140 -25.44 1.14 -8.54
N SER A 141 -26.00 2.19 -7.92
CA SER A 141 -27.33 2.71 -8.25
C SER A 141 -27.31 4.22 -8.45
N ARG A 142 -26.65 4.65 -9.53
CA ARG A 142 -27.03 5.90 -10.21
C ARG A 142 -27.15 5.62 -11.70
N GLY A 143 -28.38 5.79 -12.21
CA GLY A 143 -28.64 5.98 -13.63
C GLY A 143 -29.51 4.92 -14.29
N ARG A 144 -30.81 4.96 -14.03
CA ARG A 144 -31.80 4.78 -15.10
C ARG A 144 -32.94 5.75 -14.81
N GLY A 145 -33.02 6.78 -15.64
CA GLY A 145 -34.21 7.60 -15.71
C GLY A 145 -35.37 6.75 -16.20
N ASP A 146 -36.56 7.08 -15.71
CA ASP A 146 -37.79 7.24 -16.49
C ASP A 146 -38.84 7.73 -15.48
N ASP A 147 -39.07 9.04 -15.50
CA ASP A 147 -40.37 9.74 -15.52
C ASP A 147 -40.18 11.25 -15.33
#